data_AF-A0A6N2HXJ2-F1
#
_entry.id   AF-A0A6N2HXJ2-F1
#
_cell.length_a   1.000
_cell.length_b   1.000
_cell.length_c   1.000
_cell.angle_alpha   90.00
_cell.angle_beta   90.00
_cell.angle_gamma   90.00
#
_symmetry.space_group_name_H-M   'P 1'
#
loop_
_entity.id
_entity.type
_entity.pdbx_description
1 polymer ?
#
loop_
_entity_poly.entity_id
_entity_poly.type
_entity_poly.pdbx_seq_one_letter_code
_entity_poly.pdbx_strand_id
1 'polypeptide(L)'
;MPRQYDHRKVLATTVDAWDRTLWLVCPDAELQPSPYGRPRPRPRGFPYDALLVVDGGGTVREQPLRDLSLRVTHLDALPNGRFVVQGYGAAGDRNAQIHGPDGRRRRSFEMGSAVEYLMADRRHHVWSAYFDEGVYTDPISAAGLVRWDSGGNHRWGYTPPEGVEHIDTVYALNVDDGVAWADYYPTFPLVEARTNGEVRLRRTPVVAPAGLAVHGEHITMLGGDRQPDRLHLCRLTESEVLPVEEARLTLPNGAPLKRYARPVGRGGQLYLRGASPRQWYVLGAQEPSG
;
A
#
# COMPACT_ATOMS: atom_id res chain seq x y z
N MET A 1 9.94 -11.36 9.58
CA MET A 1 11.19 -11.50 8.83
C MET A 1 12.02 -12.55 9.53
N PRO A 2 12.51 -13.57 8.81
CA PRO A 2 13.34 -14.62 9.42
C PRO A 2 14.61 -14.05 10.08
N ARG A 3 15.00 -14.60 11.24
CA ARG A 3 16.14 -14.11 12.05
C ARG A 3 17.47 -14.07 11.28
N GLN A 4 17.65 -14.94 10.29
CA GLN A 4 18.87 -14.95 9.45
C GLN A 4 19.12 -13.61 8.71
N TYR A 5 18.10 -12.76 8.59
CA TYR A 5 18.19 -11.44 7.95
C TYR A 5 18.38 -10.30 8.95
N ASP A 6 18.60 -10.57 10.23
CA ASP A 6 18.60 -9.53 11.27
C ASP A 6 19.72 -8.49 11.15
N HIS A 7 20.76 -8.75 10.37
CA HIS A 7 21.84 -7.79 10.09
C HIS A 7 21.60 -7.02 8.77
N ARG A 8 20.59 -7.41 7.98
CA ARG A 8 20.36 -6.87 6.64
C ARG A 8 19.50 -5.61 6.67
N LYS A 9 19.70 -4.76 5.66
CA LYS A 9 18.96 -3.52 5.44
C LYS A 9 17.78 -3.78 4.51
N VAL A 10 16.58 -3.45 4.98
CA VAL A 10 15.33 -3.59 4.23
C VAL A 10 15.04 -2.27 3.50
N LEU A 11 15.04 -2.29 2.17
CA LEU A 11 14.71 -1.12 1.34
C LEU A 11 13.21 -0.81 1.39
N ALA A 12 12.39 -1.85 1.21
CA ALA A 12 10.94 -1.77 1.18
C ALA A 12 10.32 -3.08 1.69
N THR A 13 9.10 -2.99 2.23
CA THR A 13 8.35 -4.14 2.74
C THR A 13 6.86 -3.90 2.61
N THR A 14 6.11 -4.97 2.36
CA THR A 14 4.65 -4.96 2.27
C THR A 14 4.09 -6.33 2.67
N VAL A 15 2.77 -6.44 2.75
CA VAL A 15 2.04 -7.70 2.67
C VAL A 15 1.28 -7.74 1.35
N ASP A 16 1.47 -8.80 0.56
CA ASP A 16 0.87 -8.91 -0.77
C ASP A 16 -0.58 -9.44 -0.75
N ALA A 17 -1.20 -9.56 -1.92
CA ALA A 17 -2.58 -10.05 -2.05
C ALA A 17 -2.78 -11.55 -1.74
N TRP A 18 -1.72 -12.28 -1.40
CA TRP A 18 -1.76 -13.68 -0.94
C TRP A 18 -1.40 -13.79 0.55
N ASP A 19 -1.51 -12.70 1.30
CA ASP A 19 -1.19 -12.63 2.73
C ASP A 19 0.26 -12.99 3.05
N ARG A 20 1.16 -12.83 2.07
CA ARG A 20 2.60 -13.08 2.26
C ARG A 20 3.30 -11.79 2.59
N THR A 21 4.22 -11.85 3.54
CA THR A 21 5.07 -10.71 3.84
C THR A 21 6.28 -10.68 2.92
N LEU A 22 6.55 -9.52 2.34
CA LEU A 22 7.68 -9.27 1.43
C LEU A 22 8.67 -8.33 2.09
N TRP A 23 9.96 -8.67 2.00
CA TRP A 23 11.07 -7.77 2.35
C TRP A 23 12.05 -7.70 1.18
N LEU A 24 12.22 -6.50 0.62
CA LEU A 24 13.29 -6.24 -0.33
C LEU A 24 14.56 -5.86 0.43
N VAL A 25 15.55 -6.75 0.37
CA VAL A 25 16.82 -6.61 1.07
C VAL A 25 17.92 -6.27 0.08
N CYS A 26 18.70 -5.23 0.38
CA CYS A 26 19.86 -4.85 -0.41
C CYS A 26 21.12 -5.10 0.45
N PRO A 27 21.93 -6.13 0.11
CA PRO A 27 23.12 -6.53 0.88
C PRO A 27 24.12 -5.41 1.14
N ASP A 28 24.30 -4.52 0.16
CA ASP A 28 25.26 -3.43 0.14
C ASP A 28 24.64 -2.09 0.54
N ALA A 29 23.37 -2.05 0.94
CA ALA A 29 22.73 -0.80 1.31
C ALA A 29 23.33 -0.19 2.58
N GLU A 30 23.50 1.13 2.54
CA GLU A 30 24.00 1.94 3.65
C GLU A 30 22.89 2.85 4.19
N LEU A 31 22.92 3.11 5.50
CA LEU A 31 22.00 4.07 6.10
C LEU A 31 22.48 5.47 5.76
N GLN A 32 21.70 6.18 4.94
CA GLN A 32 21.96 7.59 4.68
C GLN A 32 21.08 8.47 5.58
N PRO A 33 21.63 9.58 6.12
CA PRO A 33 20.84 10.57 6.82
C PRO A 33 19.66 11.05 5.97
N SER A 34 18.54 11.30 6.62
CA SER A 34 17.36 11.91 6.02
C SER A 34 17.17 13.29 6.65
N PRO A 35 17.03 14.38 5.88
CA PRO A 35 16.72 15.70 6.42
C PRO A 35 15.44 15.68 7.26
N TYR A 36 14.51 14.78 6.92
CA TYR A 36 13.26 14.55 7.62
C TYR A 36 13.21 13.10 8.12
N GLY A 37 13.24 12.91 9.45
CA GLY A 37 13.02 11.62 10.09
C GLY A 37 14.25 10.70 10.20
N ARG A 38 14.01 9.39 10.19
CA ARG A 38 15.06 8.39 10.42
C ARG A 38 15.93 8.16 9.17
N PRO A 39 17.21 7.80 9.34
CA PRO A 39 18.05 7.35 8.23
C PRO A 39 17.36 6.25 7.43
N ARG A 40 17.45 6.33 6.10
CA ARG A 40 16.86 5.33 5.20
C ARG A 40 17.97 4.53 4.54
N PRO A 41 17.82 3.21 4.39
CA PRO A 41 18.79 2.41 3.66
C PRO A 41 18.74 2.79 2.18
N ARG A 42 19.93 2.92 1.58
CA ARG A 42 20.09 3.22 0.15
C ARG A 42 21.16 2.31 -0.45
N PRO A 43 20.94 1.79 -1.67
CA PRO A 43 21.98 1.07 -2.40
C PRO A 43 23.18 1.99 -2.64
N ARG A 44 24.38 1.41 -2.77
CA ARG A 44 25.62 2.18 -3.01
C ARG A 44 25.68 2.79 -4.40
N GLY A 45 25.01 2.18 -5.37
CA GLY A 45 24.97 2.63 -6.75
C GLY A 45 23.80 2.03 -7.51
N PHE A 46 23.64 2.46 -8.76
CA PHE A 46 22.67 1.91 -9.69
C PHE A 46 23.38 1.43 -10.97
N PRO A 47 22.92 0.35 -11.61
CA PRO A 47 21.93 -0.58 -11.07
C PRO A 47 22.49 -1.37 -9.88
N TYR A 48 21.62 -2.01 -9.09
CA TYR A 48 22.00 -2.92 -8.02
C TYR A 48 21.14 -4.17 -8.04
N ASP A 49 21.65 -5.22 -7.39
CA ASP A 49 20.92 -6.45 -7.15
C ASP A 49 20.37 -6.46 -5.71
N ALA A 50 19.20 -7.06 -5.53
CA ALA A 50 18.57 -7.21 -4.23
C ALA A 50 18.05 -8.64 -4.05
N LEU A 51 17.76 -8.99 -2.80
CA LEU A 51 17.10 -10.23 -2.43
C LEU A 51 15.69 -9.92 -1.95
N LEU A 52 14.69 -10.47 -2.63
CA LEU A 52 13.33 -10.48 -2.13
C LEU A 52 13.14 -11.70 -1.23
N VAL A 53 12.82 -11.46 0.04
CA VAL A 53 12.45 -12.49 1.00
C VAL A 53 10.94 -12.48 1.13
N VAL A 54 10.31 -13.62 0.85
CA VAL A 54 8.86 -13.82 0.92
C VAL A 54 8.56 -14.84 2.01
N ASP A 55 7.66 -14.50 2.94
CA ASP A 55 7.20 -15.40 4.00
C ASP A 55 5.68 -15.55 3.90
N GLY A 56 5.23 -16.77 3.60
CA GLY A 56 3.83 -17.16 3.62
C GLY A 56 3.60 -18.23 4.68
N GLY A 57 3.06 -17.85 5.83
CA GLY A 57 2.74 -18.78 6.91
C GLY A 57 3.95 -19.57 7.45
N GLY A 58 5.15 -18.96 7.46
CA GLY A 58 6.38 -19.60 7.93
C GLY A 58 7.19 -20.31 6.84
N THR A 59 6.64 -20.45 5.64
CA THR A 59 7.39 -20.92 4.48
C THR A 59 8.12 -19.75 3.84
N VAL A 60 9.45 -19.75 3.96
CA VAL A 60 10.31 -18.69 3.45
C VAL A 60 10.82 -19.05 2.06
N ARG A 61 10.64 -18.15 1.11
CA ARG A 61 11.23 -18.21 -0.22
C ARG A 61 12.10 -16.98 -0.47
N GLU A 62 13.23 -17.23 -1.10
CA GLU A 62 14.15 -16.20 -1.56
C GLU A 62 14.07 -16.05 -3.08
N GLN A 63 14.11 -14.81 -3.56
CA GLN A 63 14.18 -14.52 -4.98
C GLN A 63 15.14 -13.35 -5.24
N PRO A 64 16.27 -13.59 -5.92
CA PRO A 64 17.12 -12.50 -6.38
C PRO A 64 16.36 -11.62 -7.37
N LEU A 65 16.42 -10.30 -7.19
CA LEU A 65 16.00 -9.31 -8.18
C LEU A 65 17.25 -8.64 -8.74
N ARG A 66 17.35 -8.57 -10.06
CA ARG A 66 18.54 -8.07 -10.75
C ARG A 66 18.26 -6.76 -11.46
N ASP A 67 19.32 -5.97 -11.61
CA ASP A 67 19.33 -4.74 -12.40
C ASP A 67 18.29 -3.69 -11.95
N LEU A 68 18.07 -3.58 -10.63
CA LEU A 68 17.21 -2.54 -10.07
C LEU A 68 17.89 -1.19 -10.27
N SER A 69 17.23 -0.30 -11.02
CA SER A 69 17.71 1.07 -11.24
C SER A 69 16.90 2.12 -10.48
N LEU A 70 16.15 1.68 -9.45
CA LEU A 70 15.33 2.53 -8.61
C LEU A 70 15.72 2.37 -7.15
N ARG A 71 15.75 3.47 -6.41
CA ARG A 71 15.64 3.45 -4.95
C ARG A 71 14.22 3.07 -4.60
N VAL A 72 13.97 1.76 -4.49
CA VAL A 72 12.64 1.19 -4.28
C VAL A 72 12.08 1.67 -2.94
N THR A 73 10.86 2.21 -3.00
CA THR A 73 10.07 2.61 -1.84
C THR A 73 8.81 1.77 -1.68
N HIS A 74 8.26 1.28 -2.79
CA HIS A 74 7.11 0.39 -2.80
C HIS A 74 7.38 -0.84 -3.65
N LEU A 75 6.79 -1.96 -3.26
CA LEU A 75 6.80 -3.18 -4.05
C LEU A 75 5.51 -3.95 -3.80
N ASP A 76 5.16 -4.81 -4.75
CA ASP A 76 4.14 -5.83 -4.55
C ASP A 76 4.35 -7.04 -5.46
N ALA A 77 3.75 -8.16 -5.08
CA ALA A 77 3.71 -9.36 -5.90
C ALA A 77 2.65 -9.25 -6.98
N LEU A 78 2.96 -9.77 -8.16
CA LEU A 78 2.06 -9.95 -9.28
C LEU A 78 1.84 -11.46 -9.51
N PRO A 79 0.75 -11.85 -10.19
CA PRO A 79 0.55 -13.26 -10.53
C PRO A 79 1.70 -13.82 -11.38
N ASN A 80 1.88 -15.14 -11.30
CA ASN A 80 2.94 -15.90 -11.97
C ASN A 80 4.36 -15.59 -11.47
N GLY A 81 4.49 -15.26 -10.18
CA GLY A 81 5.80 -15.04 -9.54
C GLY A 81 6.51 -13.76 -10.01
N ARG A 82 5.77 -12.82 -10.61
CA ARG A 82 6.28 -11.52 -11.03
C ARG A 82 6.18 -10.53 -9.87
N PHE A 83 6.86 -9.40 -10.00
CA PHE A 83 6.84 -8.34 -9.00
C PHE A 83 6.79 -6.99 -9.69
N VAL A 84 6.12 -6.03 -9.05
CA VAL A 84 6.18 -4.62 -9.41
C VAL A 84 6.93 -3.89 -8.30
N VAL A 85 7.80 -2.97 -8.68
CA VAL A 85 8.50 -2.07 -7.76
C VAL A 85 8.34 -0.63 -8.23
N GLN A 86 8.26 0.30 -7.30
CA GLN A 86 8.22 1.73 -7.53
C GLN A 86 9.22 2.41 -6.60
N GLY A 87 9.84 3.48 -7.10
CA GLY A 87 10.84 4.21 -6.34
C GLY A 87 11.40 5.39 -7.11
N TYR A 88 12.54 5.89 -6.66
CA TYR A 88 13.17 7.06 -7.26
C TYR A 88 14.41 6.66 -8.06
N GLY A 89 14.47 7.06 -9.33
CA GLY A 89 15.63 6.89 -10.21
C GLY A 89 16.40 8.21 -10.42
N ALA A 90 17.23 8.28 -11.47
CA ALA A 90 17.80 9.53 -11.92
C ALA A 90 16.71 10.46 -12.52
N ALA A 91 17.01 11.75 -12.67
CA ALA A 91 16.07 12.67 -13.30
C ALA A 91 15.73 12.19 -14.73
N GLY A 92 14.43 12.10 -15.04
CA GLY A 92 13.93 11.57 -16.31
C GLY A 92 13.77 10.05 -16.37
N ASP A 93 14.16 9.31 -15.31
CA ASP A 93 13.93 7.87 -15.25
C ASP A 93 12.47 7.53 -14.95
N ARG A 94 12.00 6.47 -15.61
CA ARG A 94 10.74 5.79 -15.30
C ARG A 94 10.78 5.24 -13.88
N ASN A 95 9.81 5.63 -13.05
CA ASN A 95 9.83 5.40 -11.61
C ASN A 95 9.16 4.10 -11.15
N ALA A 96 8.74 3.23 -12.08
CA ALA A 96 8.25 1.88 -11.78
C ALA A 96 8.86 0.81 -12.70
N GLN A 97 9.01 -0.40 -12.17
CA GLN A 97 9.57 -1.56 -12.88
C GLN A 97 8.78 -2.83 -12.61
N ILE A 98 8.69 -3.70 -13.60
CA ILE A 98 8.14 -5.07 -13.46
C ILE A 98 9.27 -6.06 -13.64
N HIS A 99 9.38 -7.00 -12.70
CA HIS A 99 10.34 -8.09 -12.69
C HIS A 99 9.65 -9.44 -12.94
N GLY A 100 10.33 -10.29 -13.69
CA GLY A 100 9.92 -11.66 -13.98
C GLY A 100 10.11 -12.61 -12.80
N PRO A 101 9.61 -13.85 -12.90
CA PRO A 101 9.86 -14.90 -11.91
C PRO A 101 11.34 -15.32 -11.82
N ASP A 102 12.15 -14.99 -12.83
CA ASP A 102 13.60 -15.15 -12.83
C ASP A 102 14.35 -13.96 -12.22
N GLY A 103 13.62 -12.97 -11.67
CA GLY A 103 14.19 -11.79 -11.04
C GLY A 103 14.65 -10.69 -11.98
N ARG A 104 14.63 -10.92 -13.31
CA ARG A 104 15.08 -9.94 -14.30
C ARG A 104 14.00 -8.91 -14.58
N ARG A 105 14.41 -7.66 -14.80
CA ARG A 105 13.53 -6.58 -15.23
C ARG A 105 12.93 -6.89 -16.61
N ARG A 106 11.61 -6.77 -16.74
CA ARG A 106 10.84 -6.98 -17.97
C ARG A 106 10.32 -5.68 -18.56
N ARG A 107 9.99 -4.71 -17.71
CA ARG A 107 9.50 -3.40 -18.14
C ARG A 107 9.91 -2.33 -17.13
N SER A 108 10.12 -1.12 -17.63
CA SER A 108 10.07 0.12 -16.84
C SER A 108 8.95 1.01 -17.39
N PHE A 109 8.22 1.73 -16.55
CA PHE A 109 7.13 2.63 -16.93
C PHE A 109 6.98 3.77 -15.92
N GLU A 110 6.30 4.84 -16.32
CA GLU A 110 5.96 5.96 -15.43
C GLU A 110 4.68 5.61 -14.68
N MET A 111 4.73 5.76 -13.36
CA MET A 111 3.60 5.60 -12.45
C MET A 111 3.19 6.94 -11.84
N GLY A 112 3.71 8.08 -12.33
CA GLY A 112 3.42 9.40 -11.79
C GLY A 112 4.25 9.76 -10.55
N SER A 113 4.05 10.95 -10.00
CA SER A 113 4.81 11.53 -8.89
C SER A 113 4.04 11.44 -7.58
N ALA A 114 4.72 11.53 -6.43
CA ALA A 114 4.05 11.47 -5.12
C ALA A 114 3.19 10.20 -4.88
N VAL A 115 3.68 9.04 -5.34
CA VAL A 115 3.04 7.74 -5.09
C VAL A 115 3.04 7.45 -3.59
N GLU A 116 1.85 7.41 -2.99
CA GLU A 116 1.64 7.11 -1.57
C GLU A 116 1.34 5.61 -1.34
N TYR A 117 0.68 4.97 -2.31
CA TYR A 117 0.36 3.55 -2.28
C TYR A 117 0.64 2.89 -3.62
N LEU A 118 1.07 1.63 -3.55
CA LEU A 118 1.15 0.70 -4.68
C LEU A 118 0.72 -0.67 -4.19
N MET A 119 -0.36 -1.19 -4.77
CA MET A 119 -0.98 -2.45 -4.37
C MET A 119 -1.49 -3.21 -5.59
N ALA A 120 -1.04 -4.44 -5.78
CA ALA A 120 -1.51 -5.36 -6.80
C ALA A 120 -2.54 -6.34 -6.23
N ASP A 121 -3.42 -6.85 -7.08
CA ASP A 121 -4.35 -7.94 -6.75
C ASP A 121 -3.97 -9.26 -7.44
N ARG A 122 -4.73 -10.33 -7.16
CA ARG A 122 -4.46 -11.67 -7.72
C ARG A 122 -4.97 -11.79 -9.17
N ARG A 123 -5.68 -10.77 -9.68
CA ARG A 123 -6.34 -10.73 -11.00
C ARG A 123 -5.61 -9.84 -12.01
N HIS A 124 -4.31 -9.67 -11.84
CA HIS A 124 -3.45 -8.92 -12.76
C HIS A 124 -3.75 -7.41 -12.81
N HIS A 125 -4.34 -6.84 -11.76
CA HIS A 125 -4.48 -5.40 -11.61
C HIS A 125 -3.43 -4.86 -10.64
N VAL A 126 -3.01 -3.62 -10.88
CA VAL A 126 -2.18 -2.85 -9.96
C VAL A 126 -2.88 -1.53 -9.73
N TRP A 127 -2.92 -1.08 -8.50
CA TRP A 127 -3.50 0.19 -8.07
C TRP A 127 -2.39 1.06 -7.49
N SER A 128 -2.37 2.32 -7.90
CA SER A 128 -1.55 3.36 -7.27
C SER A 128 -2.44 4.48 -6.77
N ALA A 129 -2.06 5.05 -5.64
CA ALA A 129 -2.72 6.23 -5.09
C ALA A 129 -1.68 7.26 -4.68
N TYR A 130 -2.09 8.53 -4.70
CA TYR A 130 -1.18 9.67 -4.66
C TYR A 130 -1.53 10.66 -3.55
N PHE A 131 -0.57 11.53 -3.23
CA PHE A 131 -0.77 12.70 -2.38
C PHE A 131 -0.62 14.01 -3.17
N ASP A 132 -1.00 15.12 -2.52
CA ASP A 132 -1.18 16.45 -3.11
C ASP A 132 -0.06 16.89 -4.06
N GLU A 133 1.21 16.75 -3.67
CA GLU A 133 2.36 17.16 -4.50
C GLU A 133 2.31 16.55 -5.91
N GLY A 134 1.88 15.29 -6.04
CA GLY A 134 1.73 14.64 -7.34
C GLY A 134 0.43 15.02 -8.03
N VAL A 135 -0.69 15.00 -7.30
CA VAL A 135 -2.01 15.34 -7.84
C VAL A 135 -1.98 16.70 -8.55
N TYR A 136 -1.33 17.70 -7.98
CA TYR A 136 -1.31 19.05 -8.54
C TYR A 136 -0.25 19.28 -9.64
N THR A 137 0.70 18.35 -9.84
CA THR A 137 1.86 18.60 -10.72
C THR A 137 2.10 17.56 -11.80
N ASP A 138 1.52 16.36 -11.67
CA ASP A 138 1.80 15.21 -12.52
C ASP A 138 0.52 14.68 -13.19
N PRO A 139 0.44 14.61 -14.53
CA PRO A 139 -0.78 14.22 -15.24
C PRO A 139 -1.29 12.80 -14.93
N ILE A 140 -0.40 11.86 -14.57
CA ILE A 140 -0.81 10.51 -14.16
C ILE A 140 -1.43 10.59 -12.76
N SER A 141 -0.78 11.34 -11.88
CA SER A 141 -1.12 11.43 -10.46
C SER A 141 -2.34 12.31 -10.21
N ALA A 142 -2.70 13.20 -11.14
CA ALA A 142 -3.86 14.09 -11.07
C ALA A 142 -5.20 13.37 -10.83
N ALA A 143 -5.29 12.09 -11.17
CA ALA A 143 -6.47 11.28 -10.85
C ALA A 143 -6.56 10.90 -9.36
N GLY A 144 -5.45 10.95 -8.61
CA GLY A 144 -5.34 10.59 -7.19
C GLY A 144 -5.45 9.08 -6.89
N LEU A 145 -6.20 8.33 -7.69
CA LEU A 145 -6.27 6.87 -7.68
C LEU A 145 -6.26 6.35 -9.13
N VAL A 146 -5.31 5.46 -9.44
CA VAL A 146 -5.08 4.95 -10.80
C VAL A 146 -4.97 3.43 -10.79
N ARG A 147 -5.54 2.80 -11.82
CA ARG A 147 -5.42 1.37 -12.08
C ARG A 147 -4.60 1.11 -13.32
N TRP A 148 -3.73 0.13 -13.20
CA TRP A 148 -2.87 -0.43 -14.23
C TRP A 148 -3.19 -1.90 -14.43
N ASP A 149 -2.75 -2.46 -15.54
CA ASP A 149 -2.57 -3.91 -15.64
C ASP A 149 -1.21 -4.36 -15.09
N SER A 150 -1.06 -5.66 -14.86
CA SER A 150 0.21 -6.29 -14.44
C SER A 150 1.32 -6.24 -15.51
N GLY A 151 1.03 -5.64 -16.66
CA GLY A 151 2.01 -5.29 -17.67
C GLY A 151 2.59 -3.90 -17.45
N GLY A 152 1.97 -3.04 -16.64
CA GLY A 152 2.35 -1.63 -16.43
C GLY A 152 1.68 -0.65 -17.40
N ASN A 153 0.57 -1.05 -18.03
CA ASN A 153 -0.24 -0.14 -18.85
C ASN A 153 -1.31 0.53 -18.00
N HIS A 154 -1.47 1.84 -18.17
CA HIS A 154 -2.59 2.58 -17.60
C HIS A 154 -3.92 2.04 -18.14
N ARG A 155 -4.88 1.77 -17.24
CA ARG A 155 -6.20 1.21 -17.60
C ARG A 155 -7.36 2.08 -17.16
N TRP A 156 -7.21 2.85 -16.10
CA TRP A 156 -8.26 3.71 -15.56
C TRP A 156 -7.65 4.70 -14.55
N GLY A 157 -8.21 5.90 -14.47
CA GLY A 157 -7.94 6.87 -13.40
C GLY A 157 -9.27 7.39 -12.86
N TYR A 158 -9.32 7.66 -11.56
CA TYR A 158 -10.50 8.22 -10.92
C TYR A 158 -10.88 9.57 -11.55
N THR A 159 -12.18 9.75 -11.77
CA THR A 159 -12.78 11.02 -12.17
C THR A 159 -13.92 11.27 -11.20
N PRO A 160 -13.90 12.38 -10.43
CA PRO A 160 -14.95 12.66 -9.48
C PRO A 160 -16.28 12.89 -10.23
N PRO A 161 -17.42 12.39 -9.71
CA PRO A 161 -18.74 12.79 -10.19
C PRO A 161 -18.97 14.29 -10.06
N GLU A 162 -19.95 14.82 -10.79
CA GLU A 162 -20.34 16.23 -10.69
C GLU A 162 -20.71 16.59 -9.24
N GLY A 163 -20.17 17.72 -8.77
CA GLY A 163 -20.39 18.20 -7.40
C GLY A 163 -19.57 17.47 -6.32
N VAL A 164 -18.70 16.53 -6.69
CA VAL A 164 -17.77 15.86 -5.78
C VAL A 164 -16.37 16.43 -5.96
N GLU A 165 -15.70 16.71 -4.85
CA GLU A 165 -14.31 17.16 -4.86
C GLU A 165 -13.37 16.09 -5.43
N HIS A 166 -12.37 16.54 -6.19
CA HIS A 166 -11.30 15.67 -6.68
C HIS A 166 -10.46 15.12 -5.51
N ILE A 167 -9.72 14.04 -5.79
CA ILE A 167 -8.76 13.51 -4.82
C ILE A 167 -7.58 14.46 -4.77
N ASP A 168 -7.33 15.07 -3.60
CA ASP A 168 -6.09 15.77 -3.31
C ASP A 168 -5.07 14.79 -2.72
N THR A 169 -5.46 14.03 -1.69
CA THR A 169 -4.58 13.06 -1.03
C THR A 169 -5.34 11.83 -0.60
N VAL A 170 -4.85 10.63 -0.96
CA VAL A 170 -5.38 9.37 -0.43
C VAL A 170 -4.80 9.08 0.95
N TYR A 171 -5.69 8.98 1.95
CA TYR A 171 -5.33 8.75 3.34
C TYR A 171 -5.23 7.27 3.67
N ALA A 172 -6.16 6.46 3.16
CA ALA A 172 -6.17 5.01 3.35
C ALA A 172 -6.53 4.30 2.05
N LEU A 173 -5.85 3.17 1.77
CA LEU A 173 -6.13 2.31 0.62
C LEU A 173 -6.28 0.85 1.07
N ASN A 174 -7.27 0.17 0.50
CA ASN A 174 -7.41 -1.27 0.53
C ASN A 174 -7.61 -1.80 -0.89
N VAL A 175 -7.00 -2.95 -1.19
CA VAL A 175 -7.19 -3.65 -2.46
C VAL A 175 -7.53 -5.10 -2.21
N ASP A 176 -8.57 -5.57 -2.89
CA ASP A 176 -8.88 -6.99 -3.10
C ASP A 176 -9.09 -7.24 -4.61
N ASP A 177 -9.38 -8.49 -4.96
CA ASP A 177 -9.54 -8.95 -6.33
C ASP A 177 -10.62 -8.17 -7.11
N GLY A 178 -10.16 -7.27 -7.98
CA GLY A 178 -11.03 -6.49 -8.85
C GLY A 178 -11.67 -5.26 -8.19
N VAL A 179 -11.19 -4.84 -7.02
CA VAL A 179 -11.75 -3.68 -6.31
C VAL A 179 -10.71 -2.99 -5.44
N ALA A 180 -10.73 -1.66 -5.46
CA ALA A 180 -9.98 -0.81 -4.54
C ALA A 180 -10.94 0.07 -3.74
N TRP A 181 -10.64 0.24 -2.46
CA TRP A 181 -11.30 1.19 -1.59
C TRP A 181 -10.32 2.26 -1.13
N ALA A 182 -10.70 3.53 -1.28
CA ALA A 182 -9.86 4.66 -0.92
C ALA A 182 -10.63 5.69 -0.11
N ASP A 183 -10.03 6.15 0.98
CA ASP A 183 -10.47 7.35 1.70
C ASP A 183 -9.56 8.52 1.34
N TYR A 184 -10.13 9.70 1.05
CA TYR A 184 -9.34 10.80 0.50
C TYR A 184 -9.76 12.22 0.96
N TYR A 185 -8.79 13.10 1.14
CA TYR A 185 -8.99 14.55 1.37
C TYR A 185 -9.39 15.25 0.06
N PRO A 186 -10.34 16.23 0.03
CA PRO A 186 -10.71 17.13 1.13
C PRO A 186 -11.89 16.74 2.03
N THR A 187 -12.78 15.89 1.56
CA THR A 187 -14.05 15.61 2.27
C THR A 187 -14.09 14.26 2.95
N PHE A 188 -13.02 13.46 2.82
CA PHE A 188 -12.90 12.10 3.37
C PHE A 188 -14.09 11.22 3.02
N PRO A 189 -14.51 11.08 1.74
CA PRO A 189 -15.47 10.04 1.38
C PRO A 189 -14.73 8.72 1.17
N LEU A 190 -15.47 7.61 1.30
CA LEU A 190 -15.01 6.29 0.90
C LEU A 190 -15.38 6.03 -0.57
N VAL A 191 -14.37 5.93 -1.43
CA VAL A 191 -14.49 5.42 -2.80
C VAL A 191 -14.44 3.91 -2.79
N GLU A 192 -15.32 3.27 -3.53
CA GLU A 192 -15.24 1.89 -3.98
C GLU A 192 -15.08 1.92 -5.51
N ALA A 193 -13.92 1.54 -6.03
CA ALA A 193 -13.61 1.52 -7.46
C ALA A 193 -13.45 0.08 -7.93
N ARG A 194 -14.33 -0.38 -8.82
CA ARG A 194 -14.33 -1.74 -9.35
C ARG A 194 -13.71 -1.81 -10.74
N THR A 195 -13.13 -2.95 -11.07
CA THR A 195 -12.43 -3.15 -12.36
C THR A 195 -13.32 -3.20 -13.58
N ASN A 196 -14.64 -3.35 -13.38
CA ASN A 196 -15.68 -3.22 -14.41
C ASN A 196 -16.04 -1.75 -14.73
N GLY A 197 -15.46 -0.78 -14.02
CA GLY A 197 -15.73 0.65 -14.19
C GLY A 197 -16.78 1.23 -13.24
N GLU A 198 -17.43 0.41 -12.41
CA GLU A 198 -18.33 0.91 -11.38
C GLU A 198 -17.54 1.66 -10.30
N VAL A 199 -18.01 2.85 -9.94
CA VAL A 199 -17.48 3.67 -8.87
C VAL A 199 -18.63 4.04 -7.94
N ARG A 200 -18.44 3.82 -6.65
CA ARG A 200 -19.41 4.21 -5.62
C ARG A 200 -18.75 5.05 -4.56
N LEU A 201 -19.41 6.12 -4.15
CA LEU A 201 -18.97 7.01 -3.09
C LEU A 201 -19.88 6.84 -1.89
N ARG A 202 -19.27 6.80 -0.70
CA ARG A 202 -19.99 6.78 0.56
C ARG A 202 -19.48 7.88 1.47
N ARG A 203 -20.40 8.55 2.16
CA ARG A 203 -20.03 9.42 3.29
C ARG A 203 -19.50 8.55 4.42
N THR A 204 -18.43 8.98 5.08
CA THR A 204 -17.91 8.29 6.27
C THR A 204 -17.81 9.27 7.45
N PRO A 205 -18.12 8.82 8.68
CA PRO A 205 -17.91 9.63 9.88
C PRO A 205 -16.42 9.68 10.30
N VAL A 206 -15.58 8.81 9.72
CA VAL A 206 -14.15 8.70 10.08
C VAL A 206 -13.34 9.61 9.18
N VAL A 207 -12.90 10.74 9.74
CA VAL A 207 -12.08 11.74 9.05
C VAL A 207 -10.61 11.34 9.11
N ALA A 208 -9.94 11.25 7.96
CA ALA A 208 -8.51 10.94 7.84
C ALA A 208 -8.08 9.61 8.52
N PRO A 209 -8.70 8.45 8.17
CA PRO A 209 -8.24 7.15 8.63
C PRO A 209 -6.81 6.89 8.18
N ALA A 210 -6.03 6.22 9.02
CA ALA A 210 -4.68 5.76 8.69
C ALA A 210 -4.70 4.47 7.84
N GLY A 211 -5.75 3.65 7.94
CA GLY A 211 -5.89 2.42 7.16
C GLY A 211 -7.30 1.86 7.24
N LEU A 212 -7.64 0.96 6.31
CA LEU A 212 -8.96 0.34 6.27
C LEU A 212 -8.92 -1.12 5.75
N ALA A 213 -9.88 -1.92 6.21
CA ALA A 213 -10.12 -3.30 5.78
C ALA A 213 -11.61 -3.50 5.48
N VAL A 214 -11.95 -4.18 4.39
CA VAL A 214 -13.33 -4.38 3.92
C VAL A 214 -13.62 -5.86 3.74
N HIS A 215 -14.66 -6.36 4.40
CA HIS A 215 -15.12 -7.75 4.27
C HIS A 215 -16.64 -7.79 4.15
N GLY A 216 -17.14 -8.15 2.97
CA GLY A 216 -18.57 -8.13 2.68
C GLY A 216 -19.15 -6.73 2.86
N GLU A 217 -20.16 -6.59 3.71
CA GLU A 217 -20.79 -5.31 4.04
C GLU A 217 -20.14 -4.59 5.24
N HIS A 218 -19.02 -5.10 5.74
CA HIS A 218 -18.32 -4.51 6.90
C HIS A 218 -17.02 -3.85 6.48
N ILE A 219 -16.73 -2.72 7.14
CA ILE A 219 -15.46 -2.02 7.02
C ILE A 219 -14.90 -1.73 8.41
N THR A 220 -13.61 -2.00 8.59
CA THR A 220 -12.83 -1.60 9.75
C THR A 220 -11.92 -0.45 9.35
N MET A 221 -12.01 0.68 10.04
CA MET A 221 -11.17 1.86 9.80
C MET A 221 -10.31 2.12 11.04
N LEU A 222 -8.99 2.25 10.85
CA LEU A 222 -8.03 2.55 11.92
C LEU A 222 -7.61 4.01 11.83
N GLY A 223 -7.52 4.67 12.98
CA GLY A 223 -7.12 6.06 13.08
C GLY A 223 -8.33 6.98 13.06
N GLY A 224 -8.13 8.17 12.49
CA GLY A 224 -9.16 9.18 12.39
C GLY A 224 -9.03 10.28 13.44
N ASP A 225 -9.24 11.52 13.03
CA ASP A 225 -9.31 12.70 13.91
C ASP A 225 -8.16 12.82 14.94
N ARG A 226 -6.93 12.58 14.47
CA ARG A 226 -5.67 12.56 15.26
C ARG A 226 -5.62 11.51 16.38
N GLN A 227 -6.46 10.48 16.33
CA GLN A 227 -6.49 9.35 17.26
C GLN A 227 -5.94 8.08 16.58
N PRO A 228 -4.62 7.87 16.52
CA PRO A 228 -4.00 6.86 15.68
C PRO A 228 -4.31 5.41 16.08
N ASP A 229 -4.87 5.17 17.27
CA ASP A 229 -5.20 3.85 17.80
C ASP A 229 -6.71 3.59 17.89
N ARG A 230 -7.56 4.52 17.41
CA ARG A 230 -9.01 4.32 17.36
C ARG A 230 -9.36 3.35 16.23
N LEU A 231 -10.20 2.37 16.54
CA LEU A 231 -10.73 1.42 15.58
C LEU A 231 -12.23 1.65 15.46
N HIS A 232 -12.71 1.84 14.24
CA HIS A 232 -14.12 1.99 13.92
C HIS A 232 -14.56 0.77 13.14
N LEU A 233 -15.48 -0.02 13.70
CA LEU A 233 -16.18 -1.08 12.97
C LEU A 233 -17.47 -0.48 12.44
N CYS A 234 -17.66 -0.55 11.13
CA CYS A 234 -18.76 0.08 10.45
C CYS A 234 -19.41 -0.90 9.45
N ARG A 235 -20.67 -0.60 9.10
CA ARG A 235 -21.41 -1.28 8.03
C ARG A 235 -21.53 -0.36 6.83
N LEU A 236 -21.32 -0.91 5.64
CA LEU A 236 -21.50 -0.25 4.36
C LEU A 236 -22.99 -0.24 3.99
N THR A 237 -23.51 0.91 3.58
CA THR A 237 -24.82 1.03 2.91
C THR A 237 -24.60 1.34 1.42
N GLU A 238 -25.64 1.79 0.72
CA GLU A 238 -25.47 2.30 -0.63
C GLU A 238 -24.67 3.61 -0.67
N SER A 239 -24.89 4.51 0.29
CA SER A 239 -24.41 5.90 0.26
C SER A 239 -23.58 6.31 1.48
N GLU A 240 -23.46 5.45 2.49
CA GLU A 240 -22.83 5.78 3.77
C GLU A 240 -22.05 4.62 4.38
N VAL A 241 -21.10 4.98 5.24
CA VAL A 241 -20.45 4.11 6.21
C VAL A 241 -21.07 4.39 7.56
N LEU A 242 -21.80 3.43 8.12
CA LEU A 242 -22.50 3.58 9.40
C LEU A 242 -21.69 2.95 10.54
N PRO A 243 -21.34 3.70 11.60
CA PRO A 243 -20.59 3.16 12.72
C PRO A 243 -21.44 2.16 13.49
N VAL A 244 -20.83 1.03 13.85
CA VAL A 244 -21.45 -0.04 14.64
C VAL A 244 -20.79 -0.09 16.02
N GLU A 245 -19.47 -0.09 16.06
CA GLU A 245 -18.68 -0.17 17.29
C GLU A 245 -17.39 0.65 17.16
N GLU A 246 -16.91 1.17 18.28
CA GLU A 246 -15.59 1.76 18.37
C GLU A 246 -14.75 1.11 19.47
N ALA A 247 -13.51 0.78 19.14
CA ALA A 247 -12.55 0.19 20.06
C ALA A 247 -11.22 0.96 20.05
N ARG A 248 -10.33 0.59 20.96
CA ARG A 248 -8.93 1.04 20.95
C ARG A 248 -8.04 -0.14 20.61
N LEU A 249 -7.26 -0.01 19.54
CA LEU A 249 -6.33 -1.06 19.13
C LEU A 249 -5.07 -1.06 20.02
N THR A 250 -4.73 -2.24 20.53
CA THR A 250 -3.52 -2.45 21.31
C THR A 250 -2.63 -3.49 20.63
N LEU A 251 -1.35 -3.49 20.97
CA LEU A 251 -0.45 -4.58 20.60
C LEU A 251 -0.85 -5.87 21.35
N PRO A 252 -0.45 -7.07 20.87
CA PRO A 252 -0.82 -8.34 21.51
C PRO A 252 -0.43 -8.46 23.00
N ASN A 253 0.56 -7.68 23.45
CA ASN A 253 0.97 -7.60 24.85
C ASN A 253 0.17 -6.56 25.67
N GLY A 254 -0.92 -6.03 25.14
CA GLY A 254 -1.75 -4.99 25.74
C GLY A 254 -1.17 -3.57 25.68
N ALA A 255 0.04 -3.38 25.13
CA ALA A 255 0.65 -2.06 25.05
C ALA A 255 -0.12 -1.17 24.05
N PRO A 256 -0.25 0.15 24.32
CA PRO A 256 -0.90 1.06 23.39
C PRO A 256 -0.20 1.07 22.03
N LEU A 257 -0.98 1.14 20.94
CA LEU A 257 -0.44 1.27 19.60
C LEU A 257 0.16 2.68 19.42
N LYS A 258 1.48 2.79 19.55
CA LYS A 258 2.22 4.05 19.37
C LYS A 258 3.19 3.92 18.20
N ARG A 259 3.14 4.87 17.26
CA ARG A 259 4.10 5.01 16.13
C ARG A 259 4.20 3.73 15.29
N TYR A 260 3.26 3.56 14.38
CA TYR A 260 3.30 2.53 13.34
C TYR A 260 3.57 3.14 11.97
N ALA A 261 4.11 2.35 11.06
CA ALA A 261 4.17 2.74 9.66
C ALA A 261 2.78 2.58 9.03
N ARG A 262 2.54 3.28 7.92
CA ARG A 262 1.28 3.23 7.16
C ARG A 262 0.75 1.77 7.05
N PRO A 263 -0.48 1.50 7.51
CA PRO A 263 -1.13 0.19 7.41
C PRO A 263 -1.30 -0.26 5.95
N VAL A 264 -1.43 -1.58 5.75
CA VAL A 264 -1.72 -2.18 4.43
C VAL A 264 -3.07 -2.90 4.52
N GLY A 265 -4.06 -2.45 3.76
CA GLY A 265 -5.39 -3.07 3.69
C GLY A 265 -5.50 -4.09 2.55
N ARG A 266 -5.79 -5.35 2.88
CA ARG A 266 -6.01 -6.44 1.91
C ARG A 266 -7.34 -7.10 2.13
N GLY A 267 -8.36 -6.72 1.36
CA GLY A 267 -9.73 -7.16 1.59
C GLY A 267 -10.09 -7.04 3.07
N GLY A 268 -10.49 -8.16 3.68
CA GLY A 268 -10.89 -8.22 5.08
C GLY A 268 -9.76 -8.12 6.11
N GLN A 269 -8.51 -7.84 5.72
CA GLN A 269 -7.38 -7.80 6.65
C GLN A 269 -6.68 -6.43 6.64
N LEU A 270 -6.31 -5.96 7.84
CA LEU A 270 -5.49 -4.78 8.04
C LEU A 270 -4.15 -5.17 8.66
N TYR A 271 -3.07 -4.92 7.93
CA TYR A 271 -1.72 -5.23 8.36
C TYR A 271 -1.00 -4.01 8.90
N LEU A 272 -0.36 -4.18 10.05
CA LEU A 272 0.32 -3.13 10.79
C LEU A 272 1.77 -3.50 11.06
N ARG A 273 2.66 -2.52 11.01
CA ARG A 273 4.04 -2.69 11.47
C ARG A 273 4.46 -1.52 12.34
N GLY A 274 5.20 -1.82 13.40
CA GLY A 274 5.81 -0.81 14.24
C GLY A 274 7.02 -0.15 13.57
N ALA A 275 7.90 0.42 14.38
CA ALA A 275 9.14 1.05 13.91
C ALA A 275 10.11 0.05 13.24
N SER A 276 10.01 -1.25 13.56
CA SER A 276 10.79 -2.29 12.89
C SER A 276 10.07 -2.75 11.62
N PRO A 277 10.73 -2.77 10.45
CA PRO A 277 10.12 -3.30 9.23
C PRO A 277 9.97 -4.83 9.25
N ARG A 278 10.41 -5.50 10.32
CA ARG A 278 10.61 -6.96 10.36
C ARG A 278 9.42 -7.74 10.85
N GLN A 279 8.50 -7.08 11.54
CA GLN A 279 7.35 -7.72 12.16
C GLN A 279 6.09 -7.02 11.70
N TRP A 280 5.13 -7.84 11.28
CA TRP A 280 3.79 -7.42 10.95
C TRP A 280 2.82 -8.01 11.97
N TYR A 281 1.78 -7.26 12.26
CA TYR A 281 0.60 -7.64 13.01
C TYR A 281 -0.58 -7.60 12.04
N VAL A 282 -1.55 -8.49 12.23
CA VAL A 282 -2.75 -8.52 11.40
C VAL A 282 -3.97 -8.39 12.29
N LEU A 283 -4.92 -7.60 11.81
CA LEU A 283 -6.28 -7.50 12.33
C LEU A 283 -7.22 -7.93 11.20
N GLY A 284 -8.08 -8.90 11.46
CA GLY A 284 -9.18 -9.24 10.57
C GLY A 284 -10.38 -8.32 10.82
N ALA A 285 -11.08 -7.93 9.77
CA ALA A 285 -12.41 -7.35 9.86
C ALA A 285 -13.31 -8.39 10.56
N GLN A 286 -13.82 -8.01 11.73
CA GLN A 286 -14.73 -8.86 12.48
C GLN A 286 -16.17 -8.54 12.10
N GLU A 287 -17.01 -9.56 11.99
CA GLU A 287 -18.45 -9.36 12.15
C GLU A 287 -18.72 -8.95 13.60
N PRO A 288 -19.64 -8.02 13.86
CA PRO A 288 -20.01 -7.65 15.23
C PRO A 288 -20.45 -8.90 15.99
N SER A 289 -20.05 -9.02 17.26
CA SER A 289 -20.61 -10.05 18.14
C SER A 289 -22.10 -9.75 18.30
N GLY A 290 -22.96 -10.67 17.83
CA GLY A 290 -24.43 -10.53 17.94
C GLY A 290 -24.94 -10.54 19.37
#